data_AF-A0A2V6AWU6-F1
#
_entry.id   AF-A0A2V6AWU6-F1
#
_cell.length_a   1.000
_cell.length_b   1.000
_cell.length_c   1.000
_cell.angle_alpha   90.00
_cell.angle_beta   90.00
_cell.angle_gamma   90.00
#
_symmetry.space_group_name_H-M   'P 1'
#
loop_
_entity.id
_entity.type
_entity.pdbx_description
1 polymer ?
#
loop_
_entity_poly.entity_id
_entity_poly.type
_entity_poly.pdbx_seq_one_letter_code
_entity_poly.pdbx_strand_id
1 'polypeptide(L)'
;MTDRERFLDADHFGRSMAVPMSRTARDLVSDLHALLQTAHVPGPYVFAAHSFGGIFARLYASTYPKEIVGMVLVDDRAVMGLGLK
;
A
#
# COMPACT_ATOMS: atom_id res chain seq x y z
N MET A 1 20.04 -32.09 -10.76
CA MET A 1 18.67 -32.62 -10.89
C MET A 1 18.42 -33.45 -9.65
N THR A 2 17.98 -32.88 -8.53
CA THR A 2 16.69 -32.20 -8.26
C THR A 2 16.85 -31.13 -7.17
N ASP A 3 16.63 -29.86 -7.51
CA ASP A 3 16.23 -28.84 -6.54
C ASP A 3 15.04 -28.13 -7.17
N ARG A 4 13.85 -28.69 -6.92
CA ARG A 4 12.57 -28.15 -7.34
C ARG A 4 11.72 -28.15 -6.08
N GLU A 5 11.09 -27.01 -5.81
CA GLU A 5 10.11 -26.75 -4.74
C GLU A 5 10.63 -26.06 -3.46
N ARG A 6 11.28 -24.91 -3.61
CA ARG A 6 11.35 -23.89 -2.53
C ARG A 6 10.80 -22.52 -2.94
N PHE A 7 9.78 -22.53 -3.79
CA PHE A 7 9.13 -21.32 -4.31
C PHE A 7 8.13 -20.67 -3.32
N LEU A 8 7.89 -21.27 -2.15
CA LEU A 8 6.78 -20.89 -1.26
C LEU A 8 7.19 -20.89 0.24
N ASP A 9 8.39 -20.43 0.58
CA ASP A 9 8.69 -20.12 1.98
C ASP A 9 7.98 -18.82 2.41
N ALA A 10 7.53 -18.72 3.67
CA ALA A 10 6.91 -17.51 4.23
C ALA A 10 7.79 -16.26 4.08
N ASP A 11 9.10 -16.45 3.97
CA ASP A 11 10.07 -15.41 3.65
C ASP A 11 9.80 -14.68 2.32
N HIS A 12 9.02 -15.28 1.41
CA HIS A 12 8.63 -14.67 0.12
C HIS A 12 7.37 -13.80 0.19
N PHE A 13 6.53 -13.89 1.23
CA PHE A 13 5.24 -13.19 1.33
C PHE A 13 5.22 -12.00 2.30
N GLY A 14 6.37 -11.66 2.88
CA GLY A 14 6.55 -10.50 3.75
C GLY A 14 6.69 -10.85 5.23
N ARG A 15 7.20 -9.91 6.02
CA ARG A 15 7.51 -10.09 7.46
C ARG A 15 6.43 -9.52 8.39
N SER A 16 5.27 -9.17 7.85
CA SER A 16 4.15 -8.63 8.62
C SER A 16 3.53 -9.71 9.49
N MET A 17 2.93 -9.30 10.61
CA MET A 17 2.10 -10.20 11.40
C MET A 17 0.94 -10.75 10.56
N ALA A 18 0.68 -12.05 10.67
CA ALA A 18 -0.48 -12.67 10.05
C ALA A 18 -1.77 -12.09 10.65
N VAL A 19 -2.70 -11.74 9.78
CA VAL A 19 -4.03 -11.22 10.14
C VAL A 19 -5.10 -11.95 9.32
N PRO A 20 -6.35 -12.04 9.80
CA PRO A 20 -7.44 -12.60 9.02
C PRO A 20 -7.58 -11.86 7.67
N MET A 21 -7.72 -12.61 6.58
CA MET A 21 -7.70 -12.11 5.20
C MET A 21 -8.92 -11.25 4.81
N SER A 22 -9.89 -11.07 5.70
CA SER A 22 -11.03 -10.17 5.53
C SER A 22 -10.66 -8.73 5.95
N ARG A 23 -9.72 -8.09 5.23
CA ARG A 23 -9.33 -6.69 5.44
C ARG A 23 -9.86 -5.81 4.32
N THR A 24 -10.39 -4.63 4.67
CA THR A 24 -10.77 -3.60 3.70
C THR A 24 -9.59 -2.70 3.36
N ALA A 25 -9.67 -1.98 2.24
CA ALA A 25 -8.65 -1.00 1.89
C ALA A 25 -8.52 0.13 2.92
N ARG A 26 -9.62 0.47 3.61
CA ARG A 26 -9.62 1.44 4.70
C ARG A 26 -8.84 0.92 5.91
N ASP A 27 -8.97 -0.37 6.23
CA ASP A 27 -8.21 -0.97 7.33
C ASP A 27 -6.70 -0.92 7.05
N LEU A 28 -6.28 -1.20 5.81
CA LEU A 28 -4.88 -1.12 5.41
C LEU A 28 -4.31 0.30 5.50
N VAL A 29 -5.08 1.31 5.07
CA VAL A 29 -4.69 2.73 5.19
C VAL A 29 -4.62 3.18 6.64
N SER A 30 -5.55 2.72 7.49
CA SER A 30 -5.54 3.01 8.93
C SER A 30 -4.32 2.40 9.61
N ASP A 31 -3.99 1.13 9.30
CA ASP A 31 -2.80 0.47 9.85
C ASP A 31 -1.52 1.20 9.43
N LEU A 32 -1.42 1.61 8.16
CA LEU A 32 -0.28 2.39 7.67
C LEU A 32 -0.14 3.72 8.41
N HIS A 33 -1.25 4.44 8.62
CA HIS A 33 -1.22 5.70 9.37
C HIS A 33 -0.77 5.47 10.83
N ALA A 34 -1.34 4.48 11.52
CA ALA A 34 -0.94 4.12 12.87
C ALA A 34 0.54 3.70 12.97
N LEU A 35 1.05 2.98 11.97
CA LEU A 35 2.44 2.59 11.89
C LEU A 35 3.37 3.80 11.77
N LEU A 36 3.05 4.75 10.88
CA LEU A 36 3.83 5.98 10.71
C LEU A 36 3.89 6.81 12.00
N GLN A 37 2.76 6.93 12.71
CA GLN A 37 2.70 7.62 14.00
C GLN A 37 3.52 6.90 15.08
N THR A 38 3.36 5.58 15.20
CA THR A 38 4.07 4.77 16.20
C THR A 38 5.58 4.73 15.95
N ALA A 39 5.99 4.71 14.69
CA ALA A 39 7.38 4.82 14.27
C ALA A 39 7.92 6.25 14.35
N HIS A 40 7.09 7.23 14.72
CA HIS A 40 7.44 8.65 14.81
C HIS A 40 8.05 9.20 13.53
N VAL A 41 7.53 8.76 12.37
CA VAL A 41 8.03 9.25 11.07
C VAL A 41 7.51 10.67 10.85
N PRO A 42 8.38 11.69 10.79
CA PRO A 42 7.95 13.07 10.65
C PRO A 42 7.35 13.30 9.26
N GLY A 43 6.15 13.88 9.23
CA GLY A 43 5.51 14.31 8.00
C GLY A 43 5.90 15.74 7.58
N PRO A 44 5.37 16.22 6.44
CA PRO A 44 4.48 15.49 5.52
C PRO A 44 5.23 14.49 4.62
N TYR A 45 4.53 13.50 4.09
CA TYR A 45 5.09 12.37 3.36
C TYR A 45 5.03 12.53 1.84
N VAL A 46 5.98 11.90 1.16
CA VAL A 46 5.91 11.58 -0.28
C VAL A 46 5.80 10.07 -0.41
N PHE A 47 4.76 9.57 -1.08
CA PHE A 47 4.58 8.14 -1.29
C PHE A 47 5.12 7.70 -2.65
N ALA A 48 5.94 6.65 -2.66
CA ALA A 48 6.28 5.92 -3.87
C ALA A 48 5.50 4.61 -3.88
N ALA A 49 4.61 4.44 -4.86
CA ALA A 49 3.68 3.32 -4.91
C ALA A 49 3.73 2.62 -6.27
N HIS A 50 3.84 1.30 -6.24
CA HIS A 50 3.86 0.43 -7.43
C HIS A 50 2.60 -0.41 -7.51
N SER A 51 2.05 -0.60 -8.71
CA SER A 51 0.93 -1.50 -8.95
C SER A 51 -0.25 -1.22 -8.00
N PHE A 52 -0.76 -2.23 -7.29
CA PHE A 52 -1.88 -2.09 -6.34
C PHE A 52 -1.62 -1.09 -5.20
N GLY A 53 -0.34 -0.79 -4.90
CA GLY A 53 0.04 0.24 -3.95
C GLY A 53 -0.53 1.63 -4.29
N GLY A 54 -0.73 1.92 -5.59
CA GLY A 54 -1.27 3.20 -6.05
C GLY A 54 -2.68 3.48 -5.54
N ILE A 55 -3.52 2.44 -5.45
CA ILE A 55 -4.89 2.56 -4.90
C ILE A 55 -4.84 2.95 -3.42
N PHE A 56 -3.95 2.35 -2.63
CA PHE A 56 -3.80 2.68 -1.21
C PHE A 56 -3.18 4.06 -0.99
N ALA A 57 -2.20 4.45 -1.82
CA ALA A 57 -1.60 5.78 -1.74
C ALA A 57 -2.65 6.89 -2.00
N ARG A 58 -3.49 6.71 -3.02
CA ARG A 58 -4.61 7.62 -3.32
C ARG A 58 -5.64 7.64 -2.19
N LEU A 59 -6.01 6.48 -1.65
CA LEU A 59 -6.95 6.40 -0.53
C LEU A 59 -6.38 7.08 0.73
N TYR A 60 -5.11 6.87 1.04
CA TYR A 60 -4.42 7.55 2.15
C TYR A 60 -4.44 9.06 1.96
N ALA A 61 -4.03 9.55 0.79
CA ALA A 61 -4.03 10.98 0.48
C ALA A 61 -5.44 11.61 0.59
N SER A 62 -6.50 10.87 0.21
CA SER A 62 -7.88 11.33 0.37
C SER A 62 -8.36 11.34 1.82
N THR A 63 -7.82 10.45 2.66
CA THR A 63 -8.20 10.28 4.07
C THR A 63 -7.43 11.25 4.99
N TYR A 64 -6.14 11.47 4.71
CA TYR A 64 -5.22 12.32 5.47
C TYR A 64 -4.57 13.40 4.56
N PRO A 65 -5.35 14.32 3.97
CA PRO A 65 -4.88 15.21 2.90
C PRO A 65 -3.80 16.22 3.32
N LYS A 66 -3.67 16.49 4.62
CA LYS A 66 -2.63 17.40 5.15
C LYS A 66 -1.28 16.71 5.37
N GLU A 67 -1.24 15.38 5.32
CA GLU A 67 -0.05 14.58 5.62
C GLU A 67 0.70 14.15 4.36
N ILE A 68 0.17 14.39 3.17
CA ILE A 68 0.79 14.03 1.89
C ILE A 68 1.12 15.30 1.11
N VAL A 69 2.39 15.43 0.68
CA VAL A 69 2.84 16.52 -0.21
C VAL A 69 3.14 16.05 -1.64
N GLY A 70 3.12 14.74 -1.90
CA GLY A 70 3.29 14.22 -3.26
C GLY A 70 3.21 12.69 -3.35
N MET A 71 3.09 12.19 -4.57
CA MET A 71 3.09 10.75 -4.88
C MET A 71 3.83 10.46 -6.18
N VAL A 72 4.59 9.36 -6.23
CA VAL A 72 5.16 8.76 -7.43
C VAL A 72 4.46 7.43 -7.66
N LEU A 73 3.77 7.28 -8.78
CA LEU A 73 2.96 6.11 -9.11
C LEU A 73 3.61 5.37 -10.29
N VAL A 74 4.01 4.12 -10.07
CA VAL A 74 4.70 3.29 -11.07
C VAL A 74 3.82 2.11 -11.43
N ASP A 75 3.59 1.90 -12.73
CA ASP A 75 2.69 0.86 -13.26
C ASP A 75 1.30 0.84 -12.57
N ASP A 76 0.85 1.99 -12.08
CA ASP A 76 -0.47 2.15 -11.48
C ASP A 76 -1.51 2.25 -12.60
N ARG A 77 -2.67 1.62 -12.41
CA ARG A 77 -3.79 1.89 -13.30
C ARG A 77 -4.32 3.26 -12.93
N ALA A 78 -4.25 4.21 -13.86
CA ALA A 78 -5.04 5.43 -13.73
C ALA A 78 -6.48 5.02 -13.45
N VAL A 79 -7.14 5.67 -12.47
CA VAL A 79 -8.59 5.58 -12.31
C VAL A 79 -9.15 5.76 -13.72
N MET A 80 -9.75 4.69 -14.26
CA MET A 80 -10.55 4.77 -15.46
C MET A 80 -11.66 5.75 -15.10
N GLY A 81 -11.46 7.03 -15.41
CA GLY A 81 -12.56 7.96 -15.44
C GLY A 81 -13.62 7.30 -16.28
N LEU A 82 -14.83 7.18 -15.73
CA LEU A 82 -16.02 6.82 -16.49
C LEU A 82 -16.15 7.82 -17.64
N GLY A 83 -15.48 7.50 -18.75
CA GLY A 83 -15.66 8.12 -20.03
C GLY A 83 -16.98 7.64 -20.56
N LEU A 84 -18.06 8.25 -20.06
CA LEU A 84 -19.29 8.37 -20.82
C LEU A 84 -18.94 9.14 -22.09
N LYS A 85 -18.80 8.39 -23.18
CA LYS A 85 -19.22 8.78 -24.51
C LYS A 85 -20.04 7.64 -25.08
#